data_AF-A0A8C5SQA1-F1
#
_entry.id   AF-A0A8C5SQA1-F1
#
_cell.length_a   1.000
_cell.length_b   1.000
_cell.length_c   1.000
_cell.angle_alpha   90.00
_cell.angle_beta   90.00
_cell.angle_gamma   90.00
#
_symmetry.space_group_name_H-M   'P 1'
#
loop_
_entity.id
_entity.type
_entity.pdbx_description
1 polymer ?
#
loop_
_entity_poly.entity_id
_entity_poly.type
_entity_poly.pdbx_seq_one_letter_code
_entity_poly.pdbx_strand_id
1 'polypeptide(L)'
;MASAGVGVSAPEDGGEGEATPPPVPEPMAGEAAGPTEQGTGDSETGGDASLADVTATLETESSSGKDALEGVGDGSEVMDNQASSVDEDNGRQLGEIELQCGICTKWFTAETFGIDTTSCLPFMTNYSFHCNICHHSGNTYFLRKQANLKEMCLSALANLTWQSRTQDEHPKTMFSKDKDIIPFIDKYWECMTTRQRPGKMTWPNNIVKTMCKERDVFLVKEHPDPGSKDPEEDYPKFGLLDQDLANIGPAYDNQKQSNTVSTSGNLNGGASLGGSLVPGTSGKGRGAKRKQQEGGTTGTAKKTRSDPLFSAQRLPPHGYPLEHPFNKDGYRYILAEPDPHAPDPEKLELDCWAGKPIPGDLYRACLYERVLLALHDRAPQLKISDDRLTVIGEKGYSMVRASHGVRKGAWYFEISVDEMPPETAARLGWSQPLGNLQAPLGYDKFSYSWRSKKGTKFHQSIGKHYSSGYGQGDVLGFYISLPEDTETAKSLPDTYKDKALIKFKSYLYFEEKDFVDKAEKSLKQALGSQIIFYKNGTSQGVAYRDIFEGVYFPAVSLYKGCTVSINFGPYFKYPPRDISYRPVSDMGWVAVVEHTLADVLYHVETEVDGRRSPPWEP
;
A
#
# COMPACT_ATOMS: atom_id res chain seq x y z
N MET A 1 56.09 41.09 -40.49
CA MET A 1 55.68 42.09 -39.47
C MET A 1 55.10 41.28 -38.32
N ALA A 2 55.99 40.75 -37.47
CA ALA A 2 56.31 41.22 -36.11
C ALA A 2 55.29 40.67 -35.09
N SER A 3 55.62 39.82 -34.10
CA SER A 3 56.87 39.18 -33.65
C SER A 3 56.53 38.13 -32.58
N ALA A 4 57.03 36.89 -32.76
CA ALA A 4 57.76 36.02 -31.80
C ALA A 4 57.55 36.21 -30.27
N GLY A 5 57.52 35.20 -29.38
CA GLY A 5 57.80 33.76 -29.43
C GLY A 5 58.25 33.29 -28.02
N VAL A 6 58.14 31.97 -27.74
CA VAL A 6 58.92 31.15 -26.75
C VAL A 6 58.71 31.49 -25.25
N GLY A 7 58.61 30.62 -24.23
CA GLY A 7 58.81 29.18 -24.02
C GLY A 7 59.45 28.96 -22.63
N VAL A 8 59.00 27.92 -21.90
CA VAL A 8 59.70 27.14 -20.82
C VAL A 8 60.09 27.91 -19.52
N SER A 9 59.80 27.48 -18.29
CA SER A 9 60.56 26.47 -17.50
C SER A 9 60.00 26.34 -16.08
N ALA A 10 60.07 25.14 -15.50
CA ALA A 10 60.03 24.88 -14.05
C ALA A 10 61.32 25.37 -13.35
N PRO A 11 61.35 25.34 -12.01
CA PRO A 11 62.44 24.58 -11.38
C PRO A 11 61.95 23.67 -10.24
N GLU A 12 62.60 22.51 -10.15
CA GLU A 12 62.79 21.74 -8.92
C GLU A 12 63.93 22.37 -8.11
N ASP A 13 63.80 22.41 -6.79
CA ASP A 13 64.94 22.32 -5.88
C ASP A 13 64.50 21.56 -4.62
N GLY A 14 65.36 20.67 -4.15
CA GLY A 14 65.11 19.78 -3.02
C GLY A 14 66.07 20.04 -1.87
N GLY A 15 65.69 19.59 -0.67
CA GLY A 15 66.63 19.21 0.38
C GLY A 15 66.49 19.90 1.74
N GLU A 16 66.17 19.05 2.73
CA GLU A 16 66.62 19.07 4.14
C GLU A 16 65.86 19.91 5.18
N GLY A 17 65.39 19.24 6.25
CA GLY A 17 64.94 19.89 7.49
C GLY A 17 63.89 19.10 8.29
N GLU A 18 64.34 18.09 9.02
CA GLU A 18 63.58 17.34 10.04
C GLU A 18 63.10 18.25 11.19
N ALA A 19 61.80 18.25 11.51
CA ALA A 19 61.29 18.74 12.81
C ALA A 19 59.92 18.11 13.16
N THR A 20 59.84 17.66 14.40
CA THR A 20 58.86 16.81 15.10
C THR A 20 57.42 17.34 15.20
N PRO A 21 56.40 16.45 15.31
CA PRO A 21 55.03 16.81 15.69
C PRO A 21 54.84 16.91 17.23
N PRO A 22 53.94 17.79 17.74
CA PRO A 22 53.59 17.85 19.16
C PRO A 22 52.52 16.80 19.56
N PRO A 23 52.36 16.50 20.86
CA PRO A 23 51.99 15.17 21.33
C PRO A 23 50.48 14.92 21.49
N VAL A 24 50.14 13.64 21.36
CA VAL A 24 48.87 13.00 21.71
C VAL A 24 48.81 12.76 23.23
N PRO A 25 47.68 12.99 23.93
CA PRO A 25 47.51 12.49 25.29
C PRO A 25 47.01 11.03 25.28
N GLU A 26 47.74 10.17 25.98
CA GLU A 26 47.37 8.78 26.30
C GLU A 26 46.17 8.71 27.28
N PRO A 27 45.33 7.66 27.22
CA PRO A 27 44.44 7.30 28.32
C PRO A 27 45.07 6.24 29.22
N MET A 28 45.16 6.51 30.52
CA MET A 28 45.50 5.49 31.52
C MET A 28 44.33 4.52 31.77
N ALA A 29 44.65 3.23 31.76
CA ALA A 29 43.91 2.16 32.43
C ALA A 29 43.84 2.45 33.94
N GLY A 30 42.87 2.01 34.74
CA GLY A 30 41.83 1.00 34.64
C GLY A 30 41.67 0.46 36.06
N GLU A 31 40.45 0.20 36.55
CA GLU A 31 40.24 -0.74 37.66
C GLU A 31 38.75 -1.09 37.84
N ALA A 32 38.56 -2.27 38.41
CA ALA A 32 37.37 -3.10 38.38
C ALA A 32 36.48 -2.98 39.63
N ALA A 33 35.38 -3.75 39.57
CA ALA A 33 34.52 -4.25 40.65
C ALA A 33 33.29 -3.40 41.03
N GLY A 34 32.12 -4.06 40.96
CA GLY A 34 30.85 -3.61 41.56
C GLY A 34 30.85 -3.72 43.09
N PRO A 35 29.74 -3.41 43.76
CA PRO A 35 28.70 -4.43 43.87
C PRO A 35 27.23 -3.92 43.82
N THR A 36 26.37 -4.92 43.75
CA THR A 36 24.92 -5.03 44.02
C THR A 36 24.39 -4.35 45.29
N GLU A 37 23.17 -3.81 45.22
CA GLU A 37 22.14 -3.74 46.29
C GLU A 37 20.77 -3.89 45.57
N GLN A 38 19.95 -4.94 45.73
CA GLN A 38 19.06 -5.26 46.87
C GLN A 38 18.33 -4.00 47.39
N GLY A 39 17.02 -3.82 47.23
CA GLY A 39 15.96 -4.78 47.50
C GLY A 39 15.53 -4.66 48.95
N THR A 40 14.75 -3.63 49.29
CA THR A 40 14.01 -3.53 50.55
C THR A 40 12.56 -3.16 50.24
N GLY A 41 11.66 -4.06 50.62
CA GLY A 41 10.24 -3.78 50.77
C GLY A 41 9.94 -3.41 52.22
N ASP A 42 8.84 -2.68 52.38
CA ASP A 42 7.85 -2.72 53.45
C ASP A 42 7.06 -1.40 53.41
N SER A 43 5.79 -1.26 53.76
CA SER A 43 4.63 -2.13 53.95
C SER A 43 3.52 -1.15 54.38
N GLU A 44 2.33 -1.31 53.78
CA GLU A 44 0.99 -1.07 54.35
C GLU A 44 0.56 0.31 54.91
N THR A 45 -0.54 0.82 54.34
CA THR A 45 -1.86 1.14 54.98
C THR A 45 -2.67 1.86 53.89
N GLY A 46 -3.88 1.46 53.46
CA GLY A 46 -5.02 0.88 54.17
C GLY A 46 -6.11 1.95 54.25
N GLY A 47 -7.15 1.89 53.41
CA GLY A 47 -8.27 2.85 53.43
C GLY A 47 -9.22 2.73 52.25
N ASP A 48 -10.09 1.72 52.31
CA ASP A 48 -11.25 1.48 51.45
C ASP A 48 -12.45 2.33 51.89
N ALA A 49 -13.27 2.81 50.96
CA ALA A 49 -14.68 3.17 51.18
C ALA A 49 -15.40 3.43 49.84
N SER A 50 -16.27 2.47 49.48
CA SER A 50 -17.18 2.51 48.35
C SER A 50 -18.52 3.20 48.67
N LEU A 51 -19.19 3.64 47.59
CA LEU A 51 -20.65 3.67 47.35
C LEU A 51 -21.54 4.67 48.11
N ALA A 52 -22.22 5.53 47.36
CA ALA A 52 -23.69 5.57 47.34
C ALA A 52 -24.24 6.32 46.11
N ASP A 53 -25.29 5.71 45.59
CA ASP A 53 -26.13 5.99 44.42
C ASP A 53 -27.22 7.03 44.74
N VAL A 54 -27.62 7.86 43.78
CA VAL A 54 -28.95 8.49 43.75
C VAL A 54 -29.38 8.68 42.29
N THR A 55 -30.32 7.84 41.89
CA THR A 55 -31.20 7.97 40.72
C THR A 55 -32.40 8.87 41.07
N ALA A 56 -32.84 9.70 40.13
CA ALA A 56 -34.19 10.28 40.12
C ALA A 56 -34.66 10.55 38.69
N THR A 57 -35.69 9.81 38.29
CA THR A 57 -36.55 9.89 37.11
C THR A 57 -37.69 10.90 37.28
N LEU A 58 -38.19 11.45 36.17
CA LEU A 58 -39.60 11.82 35.82
C LEU A 58 -39.52 12.73 34.56
N GLU A 59 -39.96 12.32 33.36
CA GLU A 59 -41.35 12.34 32.83
C GLU A 59 -41.95 13.78 32.82
N THR A 60 -42.64 14.32 31.81
CA THR A 60 -43.16 13.90 30.51
C THR A 60 -43.76 15.15 29.81
N GLU A 61 -44.12 14.97 28.53
CA GLU A 61 -45.22 15.62 27.79
C GLU A 61 -44.94 16.73 26.75
N SER A 62 -45.25 16.30 25.53
CA SER A 62 -45.51 16.95 24.25
C SER A 62 -46.76 17.84 24.23
N SER A 63 -46.81 18.79 23.29
CA SER A 63 -48.04 19.03 22.50
C SER A 63 -47.75 19.73 21.17
N SER A 64 -48.46 19.25 20.15
CA SER A 64 -48.48 19.65 18.75
C SER A 64 -49.53 20.73 18.46
N GLY A 65 -49.30 21.57 17.43
CA GLY A 65 -50.35 22.42 16.85
C GLY A 65 -49.88 23.17 15.59
N LYS A 66 -50.46 22.81 14.44
CA LYS A 66 -50.31 23.39 13.09
C LYS A 66 -50.86 24.81 13.00
N ASP A 67 -50.35 25.60 12.05
CA ASP A 67 -51.18 26.28 11.02
C ASP A 67 -50.34 26.75 9.82
N ALA A 68 -50.97 26.77 8.65
CA ALA A 68 -50.42 27.04 7.32
C ALA A 68 -51.00 28.33 6.73
N LEU A 69 -50.22 29.10 5.94
CA LEU A 69 -50.51 29.47 4.53
C LEU A 69 -49.50 30.53 4.01
N GLU A 70 -48.91 30.21 2.84
CA GLU A 70 -48.70 30.99 1.60
C GLU A 70 -48.38 32.52 1.65
N GLY A 71 -47.48 33.11 0.86
CA GLY A 71 -46.71 32.66 -0.31
C GLY A 71 -46.02 33.85 -1.03
N VAL A 72 -45.37 33.54 -2.17
CA VAL A 72 -44.73 34.40 -3.20
C VAL A 72 -43.29 34.87 -2.89
N GLY A 73 -42.26 34.67 -3.72
CA GLY A 73 -42.10 34.02 -5.03
C GLY A 73 -40.69 34.31 -5.61
N ASP A 74 -40.14 33.31 -6.31
CA ASP A 74 -39.18 33.30 -7.45
C ASP A 74 -37.85 34.11 -7.39
N GLY A 75 -36.68 33.62 -7.79
CA GLY A 75 -36.27 32.36 -8.44
C GLY A 75 -34.74 32.35 -8.69
N SER A 76 -34.12 31.18 -8.80
CA SER A 76 -32.97 30.90 -9.69
C SER A 76 -32.63 29.40 -9.63
N GLU A 77 -32.46 28.82 -10.80
CA GLU A 77 -32.40 27.39 -11.12
C GLU A 77 -31.14 26.69 -10.55
N VAL A 78 -31.31 25.48 -9.99
CA VAL A 78 -30.23 24.55 -9.66
C VAL A 78 -30.63 23.15 -10.15
N MET A 79 -29.77 22.54 -10.97
CA MET A 79 -29.92 21.18 -11.50
C MET A 79 -29.96 20.13 -10.38
N ASP A 80 -30.98 19.28 -10.43
CA ASP A 80 -31.23 18.14 -9.54
C ASP A 80 -30.10 17.09 -9.59
N ASN A 81 -29.55 16.77 -8.42
CA ASN A 81 -28.87 15.51 -8.16
C ASN A 81 -29.66 14.76 -7.08
N GLN A 82 -30.41 13.75 -7.51
CA GLN A 82 -31.22 12.90 -6.65
C GLN A 82 -30.32 12.02 -5.76
N ALA A 83 -30.14 12.42 -4.51
CA ALA A 83 -29.72 11.54 -3.42
C ALA A 83 -31.00 11.03 -2.73
N SER A 84 -31.39 9.78 -2.99
CA SER A 84 -32.48 9.13 -2.28
C SER A 84 -32.00 8.56 -0.94
N SER A 85 -32.77 8.90 0.08
CA SER A 85 -32.66 8.62 1.51
C SER A 85 -32.53 7.14 1.89
N VAL A 86 -31.76 6.91 2.97
CA VAL A 86 -31.57 5.63 3.66
C VAL A 86 -32.61 5.50 4.78
N ASP A 87 -33.43 4.44 4.76
CA ASP A 87 -33.75 3.54 5.88
C ASP A 87 -34.99 2.67 5.56
N GLU A 88 -34.79 1.35 5.41
CA GLU A 88 -35.63 0.27 5.95
C GLU A 88 -34.82 -1.05 5.83
N ASP A 89 -35.05 -1.95 6.79
CA ASP A 89 -34.37 -3.23 7.00
C ASP A 89 -34.61 -4.21 5.82
N ASN A 90 -33.82 -4.09 4.75
CA ASN A 90 -33.87 -5.04 3.65
C ASN A 90 -33.15 -6.35 4.05
N GLY A 91 -33.94 -7.35 4.45
CA GLY A 91 -33.48 -8.73 4.51
C GLY A 91 -32.85 -9.18 3.18
N ARG A 92 -31.95 -10.17 3.24
CA ARG A 92 -31.25 -10.68 2.06
C ARG A 92 -32.22 -11.12 0.95
N GLN A 93 -31.98 -10.63 -0.25
CA GLN A 93 -32.67 -11.02 -1.48
C GLN A 93 -31.96 -12.24 -2.09
N LEU A 94 -32.16 -13.38 -1.44
CA LEU A 94 -31.54 -14.64 -1.85
C LEU A 94 -31.93 -14.97 -3.30
N GLY A 95 -30.96 -15.48 -4.07
CA GLY A 95 -31.14 -15.79 -5.50
C GLY A 95 -30.68 -14.70 -6.45
N GLU A 96 -30.58 -13.45 -5.99
CA GLU A 96 -29.95 -12.36 -6.72
C GLU A 96 -28.43 -12.30 -6.45
N ILE A 97 -27.70 -11.52 -7.25
CA ILE A 97 -26.27 -11.30 -7.03
C ILE A 97 -26.11 -10.24 -5.93
N GLU A 98 -26.01 -10.72 -4.70
CA GLU A 98 -25.79 -9.88 -3.51
C GLU A 98 -24.32 -9.88 -3.07
N LEU A 99 -23.87 -8.73 -2.58
CA LEU A 99 -22.51 -8.49 -2.12
C LEU A 99 -22.52 -7.94 -0.69
N GLN A 100 -21.75 -8.58 0.19
CA GLN A 100 -21.56 -8.13 1.57
C GLN A 100 -20.36 -7.19 1.66
N CYS A 101 -20.59 -6.00 2.24
CA CYS A 101 -19.54 -5.02 2.47
C CYS A 101 -18.57 -5.52 3.55
N GLY A 102 -17.27 -5.58 3.24
CA GLY A 102 -16.23 -6.00 4.18
C GLY A 102 -15.97 -5.04 5.36
N ILE A 103 -16.60 -3.87 5.36
CA ILE A 103 -16.44 -2.85 6.41
C ILE A 103 -17.68 -2.77 7.29
N CYS A 104 -18.86 -2.46 6.70
CA CYS A 104 -20.10 -2.31 7.47
C CYS A 104 -20.93 -3.59 7.58
N THR A 105 -20.46 -4.70 7.00
CA THR A 105 -21.10 -6.04 6.99
C THR A 105 -22.53 -6.13 6.43
N LYS A 106 -23.08 -5.01 5.93
CA LYS A 106 -24.38 -4.94 5.24
C LYS A 106 -24.32 -5.59 3.86
N TRP A 107 -25.46 -6.17 3.46
CA TRP A 107 -25.68 -6.77 2.15
C TRP A 107 -26.29 -5.76 1.19
N PHE A 108 -25.90 -5.86 -0.07
CA PHE A 108 -26.41 -5.00 -1.14
C PHE A 108 -26.55 -5.80 -2.43
N THR A 109 -27.53 -5.47 -3.27
CA THR A 109 -27.62 -6.03 -4.62
C THR A 109 -26.56 -5.39 -5.52
N ALA A 110 -25.93 -6.18 -6.39
CA ALA A 110 -24.90 -5.69 -7.32
C ALA A 110 -25.44 -4.60 -8.27
N GLU A 111 -26.73 -4.66 -8.60
CA GLU A 111 -27.43 -3.66 -9.43
C GLU A 111 -27.42 -2.26 -8.81
N THR A 112 -27.54 -2.16 -7.47
CA THR A 112 -27.53 -0.89 -6.73
C THR A 112 -26.29 -0.04 -7.03
N PHE A 113 -25.19 -0.69 -7.44
CA PHE A 113 -23.91 -0.03 -7.71
C PHE A 113 -23.45 -0.13 -9.17
N GLY A 114 -24.32 -0.57 -10.09
CA GLY A 114 -23.96 -0.72 -11.51
C GLY A 114 -22.80 -1.69 -11.75
N ILE A 115 -22.64 -2.71 -10.89
CA ILE A 115 -21.59 -3.73 -11.05
C ILE A 115 -21.99 -4.67 -12.18
N ASP A 116 -21.04 -4.94 -13.08
CA ASP A 116 -21.24 -5.93 -14.14
C ASP A 116 -21.42 -7.34 -13.54
N THR A 117 -22.67 -7.83 -13.60
CA THR A 117 -23.10 -9.11 -13.06
C THR A 117 -22.86 -10.28 -14.01
N THR A 118 -22.45 -10.05 -15.26
CA THR A 118 -22.28 -11.12 -16.27
C THR A 118 -21.30 -12.21 -15.86
N SER A 119 -20.37 -11.89 -14.97
CA SER A 119 -19.35 -12.82 -14.46
C SER A 119 -19.52 -13.16 -12.97
N CYS A 120 -20.68 -12.88 -12.41
CA CYS A 120 -21.01 -13.11 -11.00
C CYS A 120 -22.07 -14.21 -10.86
N LEU A 121 -22.12 -14.83 -9.68
CA LEU A 121 -23.17 -15.79 -9.32
C LEU A 121 -23.74 -15.43 -7.96
N PRO A 122 -25.03 -15.73 -7.70
CA PRO A 122 -25.57 -15.75 -6.35
C PRO A 122 -24.72 -16.64 -5.45
N PHE A 123 -24.66 -16.33 -4.15
CA PHE A 123 -23.92 -17.13 -3.15
C PHE A 123 -22.42 -17.32 -3.45
N MET A 124 -21.82 -16.49 -4.31
CA MET A 124 -20.36 -16.43 -4.43
C MET A 124 -19.76 -15.87 -3.13
N THR A 125 -18.59 -16.37 -2.72
CA THR A 125 -17.89 -15.90 -1.51
C THR A 125 -16.48 -15.39 -1.81
N ASN A 126 -15.98 -15.67 -3.02
CA ASN A 126 -14.65 -15.30 -3.50
C ASN A 126 -14.63 -13.87 -4.08
N TYR A 127 -14.96 -12.87 -3.27
CA TYR A 127 -14.82 -11.46 -3.65
C TYR A 127 -14.37 -10.59 -2.47
N SER A 128 -14.08 -9.34 -2.76
CA SER A 128 -13.97 -8.26 -1.77
C SER A 128 -14.80 -7.10 -2.29
N PHE A 129 -15.72 -6.64 -1.46
CA PHE A 129 -16.67 -5.60 -1.81
C PHE A 129 -16.73 -4.56 -0.70
N HIS A 130 -16.66 -3.27 -1.05
CA HIS A 130 -16.93 -2.16 -0.15
C HIS A 130 -17.97 -1.24 -0.80
N CYS A 131 -19.03 -0.90 -0.06
CA CYS A 131 -20.02 0.04 -0.55
C CYS A 131 -19.43 1.45 -0.70
N ASN A 132 -20.07 2.28 -1.53
CA ASN A 132 -19.69 3.67 -1.76
C ASN A 132 -19.59 4.52 -0.49
N ILE A 133 -20.35 4.20 0.56
CA ILE A 133 -20.29 4.89 1.87
C ILE A 133 -19.02 4.51 2.65
N CYS A 134 -18.67 3.22 2.66
CA CYS A 134 -17.53 2.73 3.45
C CYS A 134 -16.20 2.84 2.71
N HIS A 135 -16.22 2.89 1.38
CA HIS A 135 -15.01 3.02 0.59
C HIS A 135 -14.49 4.47 0.62
N HIS A 136 -13.21 4.65 0.93
CA HIS A 136 -12.60 5.96 1.15
C HIS A 136 -12.63 6.94 -0.04
N SER A 137 -13.00 6.47 -1.24
CA SER A 137 -13.11 7.28 -2.45
C SER A 137 -14.54 7.71 -2.77
N GLY A 138 -15.53 7.35 -1.95
CA GLY A 138 -16.96 7.54 -2.26
C GLY A 138 -17.48 6.67 -3.40
N ASN A 139 -16.65 5.78 -3.97
CA ASN A 139 -17.02 4.88 -5.06
C ASN A 139 -17.16 3.45 -4.55
N THR A 140 -18.01 2.67 -5.21
CA THR A 140 -18.13 1.25 -4.93
C THR A 140 -16.88 0.50 -5.36
N TYR A 141 -16.34 -0.34 -4.47
CA TYR A 141 -15.22 -1.21 -4.76
C TYR A 141 -15.70 -2.66 -4.83
N PHE A 142 -15.40 -3.34 -5.94
CA PHE A 142 -15.71 -4.75 -6.14
C PHE A 142 -14.54 -5.43 -6.85
N LEU A 143 -14.02 -6.49 -6.24
CA LEU A 143 -12.96 -7.32 -6.79
C LEU A 143 -13.28 -8.80 -6.59
N ARG A 144 -13.38 -9.54 -7.68
CA ARG A 144 -13.43 -11.01 -7.62
C ARG A 144 -12.05 -11.57 -7.30
N LYS A 145 -12.01 -12.49 -6.35
CA LYS A 145 -10.83 -13.27 -5.97
C LYS A 145 -10.88 -14.62 -6.66
N GLN A 146 -9.73 -15.26 -6.81
CA GLN A 146 -9.69 -16.64 -7.33
C GLN A 146 -10.32 -17.57 -6.30
N ALA A 147 -11.40 -18.27 -6.68
CA ALA A 147 -11.99 -19.30 -5.83
C ALA A 147 -11.05 -20.52 -5.73
N ASN A 148 -10.87 -21.02 -4.52
CA ASN A 148 -10.33 -22.36 -4.29
C ASN A 148 -11.43 -23.42 -4.48
N LEU A 149 -11.06 -24.71 -4.51
CA LEU A 149 -12.04 -25.77 -4.77
C LEU A 149 -13.13 -25.87 -3.68
N LYS A 150 -12.84 -25.53 -2.41
CA LYS A 150 -13.85 -25.47 -1.34
C LYS A 150 -14.89 -24.40 -1.64
N GLU A 151 -14.46 -23.20 -2.02
CA GLU A 151 -15.36 -22.08 -2.35
C GLU A 151 -16.19 -22.38 -3.60
N MET A 152 -15.60 -22.98 -4.64
CA MET A 152 -16.36 -23.41 -5.83
C MET A 152 -17.45 -24.42 -5.48
N CYS A 153 -17.12 -25.40 -4.65
CA CYS A 153 -18.04 -26.40 -4.13
C CYS A 153 -19.17 -25.79 -3.27
N LEU A 154 -18.83 -24.83 -2.40
CA LEU A 154 -19.78 -24.11 -1.56
C LEU A 154 -20.78 -23.31 -2.42
N SER A 155 -20.29 -22.49 -3.34
CA SER A 155 -21.15 -21.70 -4.23
C SER A 155 -22.01 -22.60 -5.12
N ALA A 156 -21.48 -23.72 -5.62
CA ALA A 156 -22.26 -24.68 -6.41
C ALA A 156 -23.42 -25.28 -5.59
N LEU A 157 -23.13 -25.79 -4.39
CA LEU A 157 -24.17 -26.39 -3.52
C LEU A 157 -25.20 -25.35 -3.06
N ALA A 158 -24.79 -24.12 -2.75
CA ALA A 158 -25.70 -23.05 -2.34
C ALA A 158 -26.69 -22.71 -3.47
N ASN A 159 -26.20 -22.55 -4.70
CA ASN A 159 -27.05 -22.29 -5.86
C ASN A 159 -27.96 -23.47 -6.20
N LEU A 160 -27.46 -24.70 -6.17
CA LEU A 160 -28.26 -25.90 -6.41
C LEU A 160 -29.36 -26.06 -5.34
N THR A 161 -29.04 -25.81 -4.07
CA THR A 161 -30.01 -25.83 -2.96
C THR A 161 -31.07 -24.76 -3.15
N TRP A 162 -30.68 -23.54 -3.52
CA TRP A 162 -31.62 -22.45 -3.82
C TRP A 162 -32.54 -22.78 -5.00
N GLN A 163 -31.97 -23.29 -6.11
CA GLN A 163 -32.73 -23.69 -7.29
C GLN A 163 -33.73 -24.80 -6.97
N SER A 164 -33.31 -25.82 -6.22
CA SER A 164 -34.21 -26.92 -5.85
C SER A 164 -35.34 -26.46 -4.91
N ARG A 165 -35.07 -25.52 -3.99
CA ARG A 165 -36.11 -24.94 -3.11
C ARG A 165 -37.13 -24.08 -3.86
N THR A 166 -36.75 -23.47 -4.97
CA THR A 166 -37.58 -22.51 -5.69
C THR A 166 -38.26 -23.10 -6.93
N GLN A 167 -37.69 -24.15 -7.53
CA GLN A 167 -38.14 -24.70 -8.81
C GLN A 167 -38.66 -26.14 -8.72
N ASP A 168 -38.21 -26.93 -7.74
CA ASP A 168 -38.64 -28.33 -7.61
C ASP A 168 -39.86 -28.44 -6.68
N GLU A 169 -40.80 -29.31 -7.05
CA GLU A 169 -41.95 -29.65 -6.18
C GLU A 169 -41.51 -30.33 -4.87
N HIS A 170 -40.37 -31.03 -4.91
CA HIS A 170 -39.76 -31.71 -3.77
C HIS A 170 -38.30 -31.27 -3.61
N PRO A 171 -38.03 -30.24 -2.78
CA PRO A 171 -36.70 -29.67 -2.62
C PRO A 171 -35.67 -30.67 -2.14
N LYS A 172 -34.54 -30.73 -2.84
CA LYS A 172 -33.37 -31.55 -2.51
C LYS A 172 -32.40 -30.74 -1.64
N THR A 173 -31.78 -31.42 -0.68
CA THR A 173 -30.71 -30.86 0.17
C THR A 173 -29.35 -31.51 -0.10
N MET A 174 -29.31 -32.54 -0.94
CA MET A 174 -28.12 -33.33 -1.27
C MET A 174 -28.07 -33.55 -2.79
N PHE A 175 -26.89 -33.33 -3.37
CA PHE A 175 -26.66 -33.29 -4.82
C PHE A 175 -25.54 -34.26 -5.22
N SER A 176 -25.70 -34.95 -6.34
CA SER A 176 -24.73 -35.91 -6.86
C SER A 176 -23.46 -35.21 -7.37
N LYS A 177 -22.29 -35.79 -7.08
CA LYS A 177 -21.00 -35.31 -7.60
C LYS A 177 -21.03 -35.16 -9.13
N ASP A 178 -21.45 -36.24 -9.78
CA ASP A 178 -21.27 -36.42 -11.23
C ASP A 178 -22.45 -35.87 -12.03
N LYS A 179 -23.68 -35.94 -11.48
CA LYS A 179 -24.90 -35.46 -12.17
C LYS A 179 -25.23 -33.98 -11.91
N ASP A 180 -24.82 -33.42 -10.77
CA ASP A 180 -25.23 -32.06 -10.38
C ASP A 180 -24.03 -31.11 -10.21
N ILE A 181 -23.08 -31.44 -9.33
CA ILE A 181 -22.02 -30.52 -8.90
C ILE A 181 -21.00 -30.25 -10.02
N ILE A 182 -20.51 -31.31 -10.69
CA ILE A 182 -19.55 -31.17 -11.79
C ILE A 182 -20.18 -30.38 -12.96
N PRO A 183 -21.38 -30.71 -13.46
CA PRO A 183 -22.03 -29.93 -14.51
C PRO A 183 -22.28 -28.48 -14.14
N PHE A 184 -22.66 -28.19 -12.89
CA PHE A 184 -22.87 -26.83 -12.42
C PHE A 184 -21.56 -26.02 -12.46
N ILE A 185 -20.48 -26.58 -11.92
CA ILE A 185 -19.16 -25.94 -11.93
C ILE A 185 -18.64 -25.75 -13.35
N ASP A 186 -18.86 -26.72 -14.23
CA ASP A 186 -18.43 -26.64 -15.63
C ASP A 186 -19.20 -25.56 -16.41
N LYS A 187 -20.52 -25.46 -16.18
CA LYS A 187 -21.40 -24.46 -16.81
C LYS A 187 -21.01 -23.03 -16.41
N TYR A 188 -20.69 -22.80 -15.14
CA TYR A 188 -20.37 -21.46 -14.63
C TYR A 188 -18.88 -21.28 -14.31
N TRP A 189 -18.01 -22.01 -15.02
CA TRP A 189 -16.57 -22.00 -14.83
C TRP A 189 -15.99 -20.57 -14.82
N GLU A 190 -16.39 -19.75 -15.80
CA GLU A 190 -15.91 -18.38 -15.98
C GLU A 190 -16.38 -17.40 -14.89
N CYS A 191 -17.47 -17.74 -14.18
CA CYS A 191 -17.93 -16.98 -13.03
C CYS A 191 -17.20 -17.37 -11.74
N MET A 192 -16.80 -18.65 -11.62
CA MET A 192 -16.14 -19.17 -10.42
C MET A 192 -14.62 -18.97 -10.39
N THR A 193 -13.97 -18.90 -11.56
CA THR A 193 -12.51 -18.72 -11.62
C THR A 193 -12.07 -17.82 -12.76
N THR A 194 -11.02 -17.04 -12.50
CA THR A 194 -10.36 -16.18 -13.50
C THR A 194 -9.29 -16.95 -14.30
N ARG A 195 -9.09 -18.24 -14.04
CA ARG A 195 -8.08 -19.07 -14.71
C ARG A 195 -8.56 -19.53 -16.08
N GLN A 196 -7.72 -19.39 -17.11
CA GLN A 196 -7.95 -19.99 -18.42
C GLN A 196 -8.19 -21.50 -18.29
N ARG A 197 -9.27 -21.98 -18.92
CA ARG A 197 -9.72 -23.38 -18.87
C ARG A 197 -8.59 -24.31 -19.34
N PRO A 198 -8.05 -25.18 -18.46
CA PRO A 198 -7.00 -26.12 -18.88
C PRO A 198 -7.47 -27.07 -20.00
N GLY A 199 -6.56 -27.59 -20.82
CA GLY A 199 -6.91 -28.60 -21.84
C GLY A 199 -7.36 -29.95 -21.26
N LYS A 200 -7.02 -30.25 -19.99
CA LYS A 200 -7.50 -31.42 -19.24
C LYS A 200 -7.95 -30.98 -17.84
N MET A 201 -9.22 -31.23 -17.50
CA MET A 201 -9.78 -30.93 -16.17
C MET A 201 -9.37 -32.02 -15.17
N THR A 202 -8.60 -31.66 -14.13
CA THR A 202 -8.20 -32.58 -13.05
C THR A 202 -8.89 -32.28 -11.71
N TRP A 203 -9.64 -31.17 -11.61
CA TRP A 203 -10.36 -30.78 -10.41
C TRP A 203 -11.50 -31.74 -10.01
N PRO A 204 -12.23 -32.43 -10.91
CA PRO A 204 -13.32 -33.33 -10.52
C PRO A 204 -12.86 -34.45 -9.56
N ASN A 205 -11.61 -34.91 -9.75
CA ASN A 205 -11.01 -35.97 -8.94
C ASN A 205 -10.74 -35.56 -7.49
N ASN A 206 -10.71 -34.24 -7.20
CA ASN A 206 -10.41 -33.72 -5.88
C ASN A 206 -11.65 -33.34 -5.06
N ILE A 207 -12.84 -33.31 -5.68
CA ILE A 207 -14.09 -32.87 -5.01
C ILE A 207 -14.37 -33.70 -3.77
N VAL A 208 -14.37 -35.03 -3.90
CA VAL A 208 -14.65 -35.96 -2.78
C VAL A 208 -13.68 -35.72 -1.64
N LYS A 209 -12.38 -35.63 -1.94
CA LYS A 209 -11.34 -35.38 -0.94
C LYS A 209 -11.53 -34.04 -0.23
N THR A 210 -11.85 -32.98 -0.97
CA THR A 210 -12.06 -31.64 -0.40
C THR A 210 -13.29 -31.59 0.49
N MET A 211 -14.45 -32.06 0.00
CA MET A 211 -15.70 -32.02 0.76
C MET A 211 -15.70 -33.00 1.94
N CYS A 212 -15.02 -34.15 1.85
CA CYS A 212 -14.85 -35.06 2.98
C CYS A 212 -13.93 -34.51 4.08
N LYS A 213 -13.01 -33.61 3.74
CA LYS A 213 -12.10 -32.97 4.71
C LYS A 213 -12.77 -31.83 5.47
N GLU A 214 -13.58 -31.03 4.79
CA GLU A 214 -14.22 -29.81 5.31
C GLU A 214 -15.64 -30.14 5.84
N ARG A 215 -15.70 -31.00 6.86
CA ARG A 215 -16.96 -31.48 7.47
C ARG A 215 -17.70 -30.41 8.28
N ASP A 216 -17.05 -29.30 8.57
CA ASP A 216 -17.60 -28.08 9.15
C ASP A 216 -18.46 -27.29 8.16
N VAL A 217 -18.36 -27.58 6.85
CA VAL A 217 -19.12 -26.90 5.79
C VAL A 217 -20.02 -27.86 5.01
N PHE A 218 -19.57 -29.09 4.78
CA PHE A 218 -20.26 -30.04 3.88
C PHE A 218 -20.79 -31.29 4.58
N LEU A 219 -22.02 -31.66 4.22
CA LEU A 219 -22.58 -32.99 4.42
C LEU A 219 -22.12 -33.90 3.29
N VAL A 220 -21.68 -35.12 3.62
CA VAL A 220 -21.27 -36.12 2.62
C VAL A 220 -21.99 -37.43 2.88
N LYS A 221 -22.57 -37.99 1.82
CA LYS A 221 -23.18 -39.32 1.81
C LYS A 221 -22.57 -40.13 0.68
N GLU A 222 -21.80 -41.15 1.03
CA GLU A 222 -21.03 -41.96 0.07
C GLU A 222 -21.84 -43.10 -0.54
N HIS A 223 -22.88 -43.57 0.15
CA HIS A 223 -23.73 -44.69 -0.28
C HIS A 223 -25.21 -44.41 0.04
N PRO A 224 -26.17 -45.05 -0.66
CA PRO A 224 -27.59 -45.01 -0.33
C PRO A 224 -27.86 -45.58 1.07
N ASP A 225 -28.94 -45.12 1.71
CA ASP A 225 -29.33 -45.69 3.00
C ASP A 225 -29.81 -47.13 2.79
N PRO A 226 -29.52 -48.06 3.72
CA PRO A 226 -29.99 -49.43 3.65
C PRO A 226 -31.52 -49.48 3.47
N GLY A 227 -31.98 -49.99 2.32
CA GLY A 227 -33.41 -50.09 1.98
C GLY A 227 -34.00 -48.91 1.21
N SER A 228 -33.21 -47.88 0.87
CA SER A 228 -33.65 -46.81 -0.04
C SER A 228 -33.75 -47.28 -1.49
N LYS A 229 -34.64 -46.65 -2.28
CA LYS A 229 -34.81 -46.93 -3.72
C LYS A 229 -33.84 -46.10 -4.60
N ASP A 230 -32.92 -45.37 -3.98
CA ASP A 230 -31.99 -44.49 -4.69
C ASP A 230 -30.94 -45.33 -5.45
N PRO A 231 -30.67 -45.04 -6.73
CA PRO A 231 -29.63 -45.71 -7.49
C PRO A 231 -28.23 -45.48 -6.89
N GLU A 232 -27.42 -46.54 -6.78
CA GLU A 232 -26.02 -46.45 -6.30
C GLU A 232 -25.18 -45.47 -7.17
N GLU A 233 -25.50 -45.38 -8.46
CA GLU A 233 -24.84 -44.49 -9.43
C GLU A 233 -25.03 -42.99 -9.15
N ASP A 234 -25.98 -42.60 -8.29
CA ASP A 234 -26.18 -41.21 -7.91
C ASP A 234 -25.21 -40.74 -6.81
N TYR A 235 -24.46 -41.68 -6.22
CA TYR A 235 -23.53 -41.43 -5.12
C TYR A 235 -22.08 -41.30 -5.61
N PRO A 236 -21.23 -40.51 -4.92
CA PRO A 236 -21.49 -39.79 -3.67
C PRO A 236 -22.34 -38.52 -3.84
N LYS A 237 -23.21 -38.26 -2.85
CA LYS A 237 -24.02 -37.03 -2.74
C LYS A 237 -23.45 -36.09 -1.67
N PHE A 238 -23.53 -34.79 -1.92
CA PHE A 238 -23.03 -33.73 -1.04
C PHE A 238 -24.10 -32.66 -0.79
N GLY A 239 -24.09 -32.07 0.40
CA GLY A 239 -24.98 -30.98 0.78
C GLY A 239 -24.27 -29.97 1.67
N LEU A 240 -24.94 -28.86 1.97
CA LEU A 240 -24.44 -27.87 2.93
C LEU A 240 -24.81 -28.28 4.35
N LEU A 241 -23.87 -28.10 5.29
CA LEU A 241 -24.15 -28.30 6.72
C LEU A 241 -25.13 -27.23 7.22
N ASP A 242 -24.87 -25.96 6.89
CA ASP A 242 -25.80 -24.87 7.14
C ASP A 242 -26.88 -24.83 6.04
N GLN A 243 -28.14 -24.96 6.45
CA GLN A 243 -29.29 -24.92 5.56
C GLN A 243 -29.84 -23.50 5.39
N ASP A 244 -29.40 -22.55 6.20
CA ASP A 244 -29.73 -21.14 6.03
C ASP A 244 -28.73 -20.48 5.08
N LEU A 245 -29.18 -20.28 3.83
CA LEU A 245 -28.34 -19.68 2.79
C LEU A 245 -28.03 -18.19 3.08
N ALA A 246 -28.75 -17.54 3.99
CA ALA A 246 -28.49 -16.16 4.38
C ALA A 246 -27.16 -15.99 5.13
N ASN A 247 -26.65 -17.05 5.76
CA ASN A 247 -25.36 -17.06 6.45
C ASN A 247 -24.16 -17.22 5.50
N ILE A 248 -24.41 -17.53 4.22
CA ILE A 248 -23.35 -17.73 3.24
C ILE A 248 -22.84 -16.36 2.78
N GLY A 249 -21.61 -16.03 3.18
CA GLY A 249 -20.92 -14.81 2.77
C GLY A 249 -19.40 -14.99 2.74
N PRO A 250 -18.68 -13.99 2.21
CA PRO A 250 -17.22 -13.94 2.28
C PRO A 250 -16.72 -13.98 3.73
N ALA A 251 -15.67 -14.74 3.99
CA ALA A 251 -15.01 -14.75 5.29
C ALA A 251 -14.16 -13.48 5.45
N TYR A 252 -14.79 -12.38 5.87
CA TYR A 252 -14.07 -11.22 6.38
C TYR A 252 -13.61 -11.56 7.80
N ASP A 253 -12.31 -11.55 8.04
CA ASP A 253 -11.73 -11.91 9.34
C ASP A 253 -12.17 -10.85 10.37
N ASN A 254 -13.22 -11.17 11.13
CA ASN A 254 -13.80 -10.27 12.11
C ASN A 254 -12.87 -10.19 13.33
N GLN A 255 -11.93 -9.25 13.32
CA GLN A 255 -11.31 -8.77 14.55
C GLN A 255 -12.35 -8.05 15.41
N LYS A 256 -13.16 -8.81 16.15
CA LYS A 256 -13.66 -8.52 17.51
C LYS A 256 -14.54 -9.66 18.04
N GLN A 257 -14.13 -10.18 19.20
CA GLN A 257 -14.82 -11.07 20.15
C GLN A 257 -14.99 -12.57 19.80
N SER A 258 -14.02 -13.39 20.23
CA SER A 258 -14.29 -14.33 21.34
C SER A 258 -12.99 -14.92 21.89
N ASN A 259 -12.82 -14.80 23.21
CA ASN A 259 -11.90 -15.60 24.00
C ASN A 259 -12.39 -17.05 24.00
N THR A 260 -11.65 -17.97 23.39
CA THR A 260 -11.50 -19.34 23.89
C THR A 260 -10.21 -19.95 23.34
N VAL A 261 -9.35 -20.35 24.27
CA VAL A 261 -8.10 -21.08 24.04
C VAL A 261 -8.41 -22.44 23.40
N SER A 262 -7.64 -22.81 22.37
CA SER A 262 -7.41 -24.21 21.99
C SER A 262 -6.03 -24.36 21.38
N THR A 263 -5.15 -24.94 22.18
CA THR A 263 -3.80 -25.39 21.89
C THR A 263 -3.73 -26.46 20.80
N SER A 264 -2.87 -26.26 19.81
CA SER A 264 -1.97 -27.27 19.21
C SER A 264 -1.13 -26.51 18.16
N GLY A 265 0.20 -26.42 18.25
CA GLY A 265 1.14 -27.50 18.45
C GLY A 265 1.62 -27.97 17.07
N ASN A 266 2.67 -27.32 16.53
CA ASN A 266 3.83 -28.02 15.96
C ASN A 266 4.91 -27.04 15.49
N LEU A 267 6.06 -27.17 16.16
CA LEU A 267 7.37 -26.62 15.80
C LEU A 267 8.09 -27.55 14.81
N ASN A 268 9.00 -26.92 14.06
CA ASN A 268 10.37 -27.34 13.74
C ASN A 268 10.76 -27.94 12.38
N GLY A 269 11.89 -27.38 11.90
CA GLY A 269 12.87 -27.93 10.95
C GLY A 269 12.98 -27.07 9.68
N GLY A 270 13.88 -26.10 9.51
CA GLY A 270 15.22 -25.91 10.07
C GLY A 270 16.27 -26.41 9.07
N ALA A 271 16.92 -25.51 8.32
CA ALA A 271 18.24 -25.73 7.74
C ALA A 271 18.94 -24.39 7.43
N SER A 272 20.11 -24.22 8.04
CA SER A 272 21.10 -23.16 7.83
C SER A 272 22.40 -23.79 7.27
N LEU A 273 23.40 -22.93 7.03
CA LEU A 273 24.77 -23.13 6.47
C LEU A 273 24.83 -22.81 4.96
N GLY A 274 25.63 -21.87 4.44
CA GLY A 274 26.77 -21.10 4.96
C GLY A 274 28.03 -21.42 4.14
N GLY A 275 28.60 -20.46 3.40
CA GLY A 275 29.93 -20.59 2.79
C GLY A 275 30.24 -19.64 1.61
N SER A 276 31.14 -18.69 1.84
CA SER A 276 31.70 -17.68 0.92
C SER A 276 32.50 -18.26 -0.27
N LEU A 277 32.73 -17.42 -1.31
CA LEU A 277 34.02 -17.18 -2.02
C LEU A 277 33.84 -16.09 -3.12
N VAL A 278 34.90 -15.32 -3.39
CA VAL A 278 35.07 -14.15 -4.31
C VAL A 278 36.28 -14.45 -5.23
N PRO A 279 36.64 -13.69 -6.31
CA PRO A 279 35.94 -13.13 -7.48
C PRO A 279 36.46 -13.69 -8.85
N GLY A 280 35.75 -13.44 -9.97
CA GLY A 280 36.37 -13.51 -11.31
C GLY A 280 35.47 -13.76 -12.54
N THR A 281 35.33 -12.72 -13.38
CA THR A 281 35.27 -12.71 -14.87
C THR A 281 34.21 -13.49 -15.67
N SER A 282 33.49 -12.73 -16.51
CA SER A 282 32.94 -13.03 -17.85
C SER A 282 32.43 -14.44 -18.18
N GLY A 283 31.11 -14.59 -18.35
CA GLY A 283 30.52 -15.77 -18.98
C GLY A 283 29.03 -15.61 -19.31
N LYS A 284 28.73 -15.53 -20.61
CA LYS A 284 27.40 -15.52 -21.24
C LYS A 284 26.45 -16.60 -20.66
N GLY A 285 25.28 -16.16 -20.17
CA GLY A 285 24.18 -17.04 -19.74
C GLY A 285 23.52 -17.77 -20.92
N ARG A 286 23.39 -19.10 -20.79
CA ARG A 286 22.71 -19.97 -21.75
C ARG A 286 21.20 -19.98 -21.48
N GLY A 287 20.42 -19.53 -22.48
CA GLY A 287 18.96 -19.53 -22.47
C GLY A 287 18.35 -20.92 -22.65
N ALA A 288 17.17 -21.12 -22.08
CA ALA A 288 16.32 -22.28 -22.28
C ALA A 288 15.56 -22.19 -23.61
N LYS A 289 15.63 -23.26 -24.41
CA LYS A 289 14.97 -23.44 -25.71
C LYS A 289 13.45 -23.33 -25.62
N ARG A 290 12.87 -22.51 -26.51
CA ARG A 290 11.42 -22.40 -26.81
C ARG A 290 10.99 -23.51 -27.77
N LYS A 291 9.82 -24.11 -27.56
CA LYS A 291 9.08 -24.86 -28.58
C LYS A 291 7.78 -24.09 -28.84
N GLN A 292 7.71 -23.45 -29.99
CA GLN A 292 6.58 -22.68 -30.52
C GLN A 292 5.70 -23.64 -31.32
N GLN A 293 4.38 -23.51 -31.22
CA GLN A 293 3.44 -24.22 -32.09
C GLN A 293 2.56 -23.17 -32.77
N GLU A 294 2.68 -23.08 -34.09
CA GLU A 294 1.83 -22.31 -34.98
C GLU A 294 0.41 -22.88 -35.04
N GLY A 295 -0.56 -22.00 -35.26
CA GLY A 295 -1.93 -22.37 -35.59
C GLY A 295 -2.77 -21.12 -35.83
N GLY A 296 -2.77 -20.62 -37.07
CA GLY A 296 -3.65 -19.55 -37.51
C GLY A 296 -5.01 -20.09 -37.97
N THR A 297 -6.08 -19.33 -37.70
CA THR A 297 -7.28 -19.31 -38.55
C THR A 297 -8.00 -17.97 -38.41
N THR A 298 -8.30 -17.39 -39.57
CA THR A 298 -8.97 -16.11 -39.83
C THR A 298 -10.49 -16.18 -39.60
N GLY A 299 -11.07 -15.12 -39.04
CA GLY A 299 -12.52 -14.92 -38.98
C GLY A 299 -12.89 -13.50 -38.52
N THR A 300 -13.35 -12.69 -39.46
CA THR A 300 -13.78 -11.29 -39.32
C THR A 300 -15.09 -11.14 -38.53
N ALA A 301 -15.10 -10.37 -37.45
CA ALA A 301 -16.26 -9.60 -36.98
C ALA A 301 -15.81 -8.52 -35.96
N LYS A 302 -16.14 -7.26 -36.25
CA LYS A 302 -15.93 -6.11 -35.35
C LYS A 302 -16.73 -6.31 -34.05
N LYS A 303 -16.03 -6.54 -32.93
CA LYS A 303 -16.51 -6.26 -31.57
C LYS A 303 -15.36 -5.66 -30.79
N THR A 304 -15.65 -4.53 -30.13
CA THR A 304 -14.75 -3.78 -29.24
C THR A 304 -14.10 -4.73 -28.26
N ARG A 305 -12.83 -5.08 -28.51
CA ARG A 305 -12.07 -6.04 -27.74
C ARG A 305 -11.43 -5.26 -26.60
N SER A 306 -11.90 -5.46 -25.38
CA SER A 306 -11.15 -5.06 -24.18
C SER A 306 -9.78 -5.72 -24.25
N ASP A 307 -8.76 -4.89 -24.41
CA ASP A 307 -7.36 -5.26 -24.59
C ASP A 307 -6.85 -6.06 -23.36
N PRO A 308 -6.27 -7.26 -23.54
CA PRO A 308 -5.65 -8.04 -22.47
C PRO A 308 -4.58 -7.26 -21.68
N LEU A 309 -3.99 -6.21 -22.25
CA LEU A 309 -2.98 -5.37 -21.58
C LEU A 309 -3.53 -4.54 -20.44
N PHE A 310 -4.78 -4.08 -20.54
CA PHE A 310 -5.42 -3.32 -19.46
C PHE A 310 -5.75 -4.18 -18.24
N SER A 311 -5.94 -5.49 -18.42
CA SER A 311 -6.26 -6.40 -17.32
C SER A 311 -5.05 -6.80 -16.47
N ALA A 312 -3.82 -6.71 -16.99
CA ALA A 312 -2.60 -7.12 -16.30
C ALA A 312 -1.97 -6.04 -15.41
N GLN A 313 -2.47 -4.80 -15.48
CA GLN A 313 -1.96 -3.63 -14.74
C GLN A 313 -2.90 -3.11 -13.65
N ARG A 314 -4.01 -3.80 -13.34
CA ARG A 314 -4.88 -3.35 -12.25
C ARG A 314 -4.17 -3.53 -10.92
N LEU A 315 -3.66 -2.41 -10.41
CA LEU A 315 -2.99 -2.34 -9.13
C LEU A 315 -3.93 -2.89 -8.04
N PRO A 316 -3.40 -3.62 -7.05
CA PRO A 316 -4.23 -4.06 -5.95
C PRO A 316 -4.77 -2.85 -5.17
N PRO A 317 -5.84 -3.01 -4.38
CA PRO A 317 -6.68 -1.90 -3.89
C PRO A 317 -5.93 -0.85 -3.06
N HIS A 318 -4.90 -1.28 -2.32
CA HIS A 318 -3.99 -0.41 -1.59
C HIS A 318 -3.07 0.45 -2.48
N GLY A 319 -3.23 0.40 -3.80
CA GLY A 319 -2.49 1.23 -4.74
C GLY A 319 -0.99 0.96 -4.73
N TYR A 320 -0.57 -0.29 -4.81
CA TYR A 320 0.82 -0.66 -5.15
C TYR A 320 0.92 -2.17 -5.36
N PRO A 321 1.86 -2.72 -6.12
CA PRO A 321 2.05 -4.18 -6.16
C PRO A 321 2.49 -4.72 -4.79
N LEU A 322 1.84 -5.79 -4.29
CA LEU A 322 2.22 -6.46 -3.02
C LEU A 322 3.67 -6.93 -3.04
N GLU A 323 4.11 -7.43 -4.20
CA GLU A 323 5.49 -7.78 -4.46
C GLU A 323 6.09 -6.78 -5.45
N HIS A 324 7.10 -6.06 -4.98
CA HIS A 324 7.78 -4.99 -5.70
C HIS A 324 9.28 -5.03 -5.39
N PRO A 325 10.13 -4.53 -6.29
CA PRO A 325 11.53 -4.29 -5.97
C PRO A 325 11.63 -3.13 -4.95
N PHE A 326 12.39 -3.35 -3.88
CA PHE A 326 12.69 -2.32 -2.89
C PHE A 326 13.84 -1.43 -3.38
N ASN A 327 13.81 -0.15 -3.02
CA ASN A 327 14.95 0.75 -3.21
C ASN A 327 16.15 0.25 -2.38
N LYS A 328 17.20 -0.23 -3.04
CA LYS A 328 18.38 -0.83 -2.41
C LYS A 328 19.59 -0.82 -3.32
N ASP A 329 20.78 -1.04 -2.74
CA ASP A 329 22.05 -1.24 -3.46
C ASP A 329 22.39 -0.08 -4.42
N GLY A 330 21.92 1.14 -4.12
CA GLY A 330 22.10 2.32 -4.96
C GLY A 330 21.22 2.37 -6.20
N TYR A 331 20.07 1.68 -6.18
CA TYR A 331 19.05 1.76 -7.22
C TYR A 331 17.68 2.08 -6.63
N ARG A 332 16.95 2.94 -7.33
CA ARG A 332 15.54 3.26 -7.09
C ARG A 332 14.67 2.67 -8.19
N TYR A 333 13.52 2.16 -7.76
CA TYR A 333 12.52 1.57 -8.63
C TYR A 333 11.21 2.34 -8.50
N ILE A 334 10.80 2.98 -9.58
CA ILE A 334 9.57 3.78 -9.63
C ILE A 334 8.55 3.03 -10.45
N LEU A 335 7.40 2.72 -9.88
CA LEU A 335 6.33 2.02 -10.57
C LEU A 335 5.91 2.81 -11.82
N ALA A 336 5.82 2.12 -12.95
CA ALA A 336 5.46 2.71 -14.24
C ALA A 336 4.08 2.25 -14.70
N GLU A 337 3.32 3.17 -15.27
CA GLU A 337 2.04 2.92 -15.94
C GLU A 337 2.10 3.44 -17.39
N PRO A 338 1.27 2.93 -18.31
CA PRO A 338 1.23 3.44 -19.67
C PRO A 338 0.86 4.91 -19.65
N ASP A 339 1.54 5.72 -20.44
CA ASP A 339 1.23 7.14 -20.55
C ASP A 339 0.09 7.35 -21.55
N PRO A 340 -1.09 7.85 -21.11
CA PRO A 340 -2.21 8.11 -22.00
C PRO A 340 -1.93 9.25 -23.00
N HIS A 341 -0.91 10.07 -22.77
CA HIS A 341 -0.53 11.18 -23.65
C HIS A 341 0.65 10.86 -24.56
N ALA A 342 1.13 9.61 -24.57
CA ALA A 342 2.20 9.21 -25.47
C ALA A 342 1.74 9.34 -26.94
N PRO A 343 2.62 9.81 -27.86
CA PRO A 343 2.25 10.14 -29.24
C PRO A 343 1.80 8.94 -30.09
N ASP A 344 2.21 7.73 -29.73
CA ASP A 344 1.87 6.49 -30.44
C ASP A 344 1.34 5.41 -29.47
N PRO A 345 0.13 5.55 -28.91
CA PRO A 345 -0.40 4.61 -27.92
C PRO A 345 -0.60 3.20 -28.50
N GLU A 346 -0.73 3.08 -29.83
CA GLU A 346 -0.84 1.80 -30.54
C GLU A 346 0.47 0.96 -30.49
N LYS A 347 1.63 1.59 -30.26
CA LYS A 347 2.93 0.88 -30.09
C LYS A 347 3.06 0.19 -28.72
N LEU A 348 2.10 0.40 -27.83
CA LEU A 348 2.01 -0.24 -26.52
C LEU A 348 1.66 -1.74 -26.63
N GLU A 349 1.27 -2.26 -27.80
CA GLU A 349 1.06 -3.71 -28.01
C GLU A 349 2.34 -4.50 -27.65
N LEU A 350 2.35 -5.13 -26.47
CA LEU A 350 3.52 -5.76 -25.84
C LEU A 350 4.15 -6.92 -26.64
N ASP A 351 3.50 -7.44 -27.68
CA ASP A 351 4.03 -8.59 -28.45
C ASP A 351 5.20 -8.22 -29.37
N CYS A 352 5.53 -6.92 -29.51
CA CYS A 352 6.60 -6.43 -30.37
C CYS A 352 7.99 -6.35 -29.69
N TRP A 353 8.05 -6.42 -28.35
CA TRP A 353 9.25 -6.04 -27.57
C TRP A 353 9.99 -7.20 -26.90
N ALA A 354 9.64 -8.45 -27.23
CA ALA A 354 10.35 -9.62 -26.72
C ALA A 354 11.85 -9.58 -27.13
N GLY A 355 12.72 -9.24 -26.17
CA GLY A 355 14.17 -9.14 -26.38
C GLY A 355 14.68 -7.77 -26.84
N LYS A 356 13.81 -6.74 -26.91
CA LYS A 356 14.19 -5.35 -27.18
C LYS A 356 13.99 -4.49 -25.91
N PRO A 357 14.72 -3.37 -25.74
CA PRO A 357 14.44 -2.42 -24.66
C PRO A 357 13.01 -1.91 -24.77
N ILE A 358 12.30 -1.85 -23.63
CA ILE A 358 10.95 -1.27 -23.55
C ILE A 358 11.10 0.25 -23.69
N PRO A 359 10.40 0.91 -24.63
CA PRO A 359 10.49 2.36 -24.81
C PRO A 359 9.92 3.08 -23.58
N GLY A 360 10.73 3.90 -22.90
CA GLY A 360 10.31 4.56 -21.67
C GLY A 360 9.42 5.79 -21.86
N ASP A 361 9.48 6.40 -23.04
CA ASP A 361 8.61 7.48 -23.50
C ASP A 361 7.13 7.09 -23.49
N LEU A 362 6.81 5.82 -23.76
CA LEU A 362 5.44 5.28 -23.74
C LEU A 362 4.85 5.08 -22.33
N TYR A 363 5.64 5.30 -21.29
CA TYR A 363 5.23 5.09 -19.89
C TYR A 363 5.47 6.36 -19.08
N ARG A 364 4.83 6.43 -17.91
CA ARG A 364 5.02 7.50 -16.92
C ARG A 364 5.03 6.94 -15.51
N ALA A 365 5.53 7.71 -14.55
CA ALA A 365 5.49 7.33 -13.16
C ALA A 365 4.04 7.16 -12.70
N CYS A 366 3.74 6.05 -12.04
CA CYS A 366 2.43 5.79 -11.47
C CYS A 366 2.29 6.54 -10.14
N LEU A 367 1.49 7.61 -10.17
CA LEU A 367 1.24 8.48 -9.02
C LEU A 367 -0.15 8.23 -8.45
N TYR A 368 -0.24 8.32 -7.13
CA TYR A 368 -1.51 8.18 -6.42
C TYR A 368 -2.06 9.54 -6.05
N GLU A 369 -3.35 9.75 -6.24
CA GLU A 369 -4.02 11.01 -5.87
C GLU A 369 -4.02 11.27 -4.36
N ARG A 370 -3.76 10.23 -3.55
CA ARG A 370 -3.67 10.32 -2.08
C ARG A 370 -2.23 10.15 -1.63
N VAL A 371 -1.84 10.98 -0.66
CA VAL A 371 -0.57 10.81 0.03
C VAL A 371 -0.69 9.69 1.08
N LEU A 372 0.12 8.65 0.89
CA LEU A 372 0.23 7.47 1.75
C LEU A 372 1.71 7.19 2.09
N LEU A 373 1.97 6.29 3.03
CA LEU A 373 3.32 5.72 3.21
C LEU A 373 3.70 4.88 1.97
N ALA A 374 4.87 5.12 1.40
CA ALA A 374 5.33 4.46 0.18
C ALA A 374 5.75 3.01 0.45
N LEU A 375 5.19 2.06 -0.30
CA LEU A 375 5.52 0.64 -0.12
C LEU A 375 6.91 0.28 -0.66
N HIS A 376 7.32 0.88 -1.78
CA HIS A 376 8.65 0.68 -2.37
C HIS A 376 9.76 1.45 -1.64
N ASP A 377 9.40 2.54 -0.96
CA ASP A 377 10.34 3.48 -0.37
C ASP A 377 10.42 3.34 1.15
N ARG A 378 10.69 2.10 1.57
CA ARG A 378 10.80 1.68 2.96
C ARG A 378 11.84 0.58 3.14
N ALA A 379 12.33 0.45 4.35
CA ALA A 379 13.07 -0.74 4.74
C ALA A 379 12.15 -1.99 4.73
N PRO A 380 12.58 -3.14 4.18
CA PRO A 380 11.74 -4.34 4.07
C PRO A 380 11.21 -4.88 5.41
N GLN A 381 11.96 -4.65 6.51
CA GLN A 381 11.61 -5.09 7.86
C GLN A 381 10.53 -4.25 8.56
N LEU A 382 10.15 -3.09 8.01
CA LEU A 382 9.03 -2.33 8.56
C LEU A 382 7.72 -3.05 8.20
N LYS A 383 6.73 -2.99 9.08
CA LYS A 383 5.37 -3.41 8.76
C LYS A 383 4.52 -2.17 8.57
N ILE A 384 3.69 -2.17 7.54
CA ILE A 384 2.76 -1.09 7.23
C ILE A 384 1.37 -1.69 7.23
N SER A 385 0.40 -0.98 7.82
CA SER A 385 -1.01 -1.36 7.79
C SER A 385 -1.58 -1.32 6.37
N ASP A 386 -2.70 -2.02 6.15
CA ASP A 386 -3.32 -2.10 4.82
C ASP A 386 -3.80 -0.74 4.28
N ASP A 387 -4.19 0.18 5.17
CA ASP A 387 -4.54 1.56 4.84
C ASP A 387 -3.33 2.47 4.53
N ARG A 388 -2.10 1.96 4.76
CA ARG A 388 -0.82 2.63 4.53
C ARG A 388 -0.64 3.94 5.30
N LEU A 389 -1.25 4.03 6.48
CA LEU A 389 -1.12 5.18 7.38
C LEU A 389 -0.46 4.84 8.72
N THR A 390 -0.36 3.55 9.08
CA THR A 390 0.33 3.10 10.28
C THR A 390 1.58 2.32 9.92
N VAL A 391 2.66 2.53 10.67
CA VAL A 391 3.90 1.79 10.53
C VAL A 391 4.39 1.27 11.88
N ILE A 392 4.82 0.01 11.87
CA ILE A 392 5.29 -0.73 13.03
C ILE A 392 6.76 -1.11 12.80
N GLY A 393 7.61 -0.75 13.76
CA GLY A 393 9.02 -1.15 13.78
C GLY A 393 9.23 -2.58 14.27
N GLU A 394 10.41 -3.14 14.05
CA GLU A 394 10.72 -4.51 14.51
C GLU A 394 12.02 -4.62 15.29
N LYS A 395 13.18 -4.54 14.60
CA LYS A 395 14.50 -4.76 15.18
C LYS A 395 15.22 -3.43 15.39
N GLY A 396 16.25 -3.18 14.58
CA GLY A 396 16.99 -1.93 14.58
C GLY A 396 16.19 -0.76 14.02
N TYR A 397 16.86 0.39 13.93
CA TYR A 397 16.28 1.54 13.25
C TYR A 397 16.07 1.20 11.77
N SER A 398 14.94 1.64 11.26
CA SER A 398 14.57 1.54 9.85
C SER A 398 13.62 2.66 9.51
N MET A 399 13.51 3.03 8.23
CA MET A 399 12.78 4.20 7.78
C MET A 399 11.80 3.88 6.65
N VAL A 400 10.71 4.64 6.63
CA VAL A 400 9.76 4.74 5.53
C VAL A 400 9.53 6.22 5.21
N ARG A 401 9.35 6.53 3.93
CA ARG A 401 8.92 7.85 3.45
C ARG A 401 7.47 7.83 2.96
N ALA A 402 6.85 9.00 2.93
CA ALA A 402 5.59 9.17 2.20
C ALA A 402 5.80 9.01 0.69
N SER A 403 4.72 8.77 -0.02
CA SER A 403 4.65 8.68 -1.49
C SER A 403 4.92 10.00 -2.21
N HIS A 404 4.70 11.13 -1.54
CA HIS A 404 4.80 12.46 -2.14
C HIS A 404 5.75 13.33 -1.33
N GLY A 405 6.48 14.19 -2.06
CA GLY A 405 7.46 15.11 -1.49
C GLY A 405 7.16 16.55 -1.86
N VAL A 406 7.49 17.46 -0.95
CA VAL A 406 7.30 18.91 -1.10
C VAL A 406 8.61 19.55 -1.55
N ARG A 407 8.53 20.51 -2.48
CA ARG A 407 9.72 21.22 -3.02
C ARG A 407 9.75 22.73 -2.79
N LYS A 408 8.59 23.32 -2.48
CA LYS A 408 8.43 24.77 -2.27
C LYS A 408 7.20 25.08 -1.41
N GLY A 409 7.18 26.24 -0.78
CA GLY A 409 6.07 26.70 0.06
C GLY A 409 6.07 26.09 1.46
N ALA A 410 4.98 26.33 2.19
CA ALA A 410 4.78 25.92 3.57
C ALA A 410 3.83 24.73 3.71
N TRP A 411 4.25 23.68 4.41
CA TRP A 411 3.54 22.41 4.51
C TRP A 411 3.50 21.86 5.93
N TYR A 412 2.43 21.12 6.25
CA TYR A 412 2.21 20.53 7.57
C TYR A 412 1.60 19.13 7.51
N PHE A 413 2.01 18.27 8.42
CA PHE A 413 1.37 16.98 8.70
C PHE A 413 1.49 16.63 10.20
N GLU A 414 0.74 15.63 10.66
CA GLU A 414 0.79 15.11 12.03
C GLU A 414 1.21 13.64 12.09
N ILE A 415 1.84 13.24 13.20
CA ILE A 415 2.05 11.84 13.56
C ILE A 415 1.55 11.61 14.98
N SER A 416 0.70 10.61 15.15
CA SER A 416 0.28 10.07 16.43
C SER A 416 1.22 8.95 16.86
N VAL A 417 1.66 8.98 18.11
CA VAL A 417 2.45 7.89 18.71
C VAL A 417 1.50 6.90 19.39
N ASP A 418 1.18 5.81 18.72
CA ASP A 418 0.14 4.88 19.15
C ASP A 418 0.66 3.92 20.23
N GLU A 419 1.83 3.32 19.99
CA GLU A 419 2.49 2.42 20.94
C GLU A 419 3.99 2.74 21.03
N MET A 420 4.48 2.95 22.25
CA MET A 420 5.91 3.15 22.51
C MET A 420 6.33 2.37 23.77
N PRO A 421 6.48 1.03 23.67
CA PRO A 421 6.94 0.21 24.78
C PRO A 421 8.31 0.65 25.33
N PRO A 422 8.69 0.24 26.55
CA PRO A 422 10.03 0.45 27.08
C PRO A 422 11.11 -0.04 26.11
N GLU A 423 12.26 0.63 26.10
CA GLU A 423 13.37 0.32 25.18
C GLU A 423 13.08 0.46 23.67
N THR A 424 11.95 1.07 23.30
CA THR A 424 11.70 1.54 21.93
C THR A 424 12.06 3.01 21.78
N ALA A 425 12.18 3.47 20.53
CA ALA A 425 12.37 4.87 20.21
C ALA A 425 11.89 5.18 18.80
N ALA A 426 11.49 6.42 18.57
CA ALA A 426 11.13 6.92 17.25
C ALA A 426 11.98 8.14 16.89
N ARG A 427 12.28 8.29 15.60
CA ARG A 427 12.80 9.51 14.99
C ARG A 427 11.91 9.89 13.83
N LEU A 428 11.24 11.03 13.97
CA LEU A 428 10.19 11.49 13.07
C LEU A 428 10.60 12.82 12.45
N GLY A 429 10.24 13.09 11.19
CA GLY A 429 10.61 14.33 10.53
C GLY A 429 10.55 14.27 9.01
N TRP A 430 11.60 14.79 8.36
CA TRP A 430 11.67 14.98 6.92
C TRP A 430 12.92 14.32 6.33
N SER A 431 12.80 13.75 5.14
CA SER A 431 13.89 13.08 4.42
C SER A 431 13.84 13.42 2.93
N GLN A 432 14.99 13.69 2.31
CA GLN A 432 15.13 13.72 0.85
C GLN A 432 15.22 12.28 0.29
N PRO A 433 15.06 12.06 -1.03
CA PRO A 433 15.02 10.71 -1.63
C PRO A 433 16.22 9.81 -1.29
N LEU A 434 17.41 10.40 -1.21
CA LEU A 434 18.66 9.67 -0.99
C LEU A 434 18.95 9.35 0.49
N GLY A 435 18.03 9.67 1.40
CA GLY A 435 18.15 9.27 2.80
C GLY A 435 18.18 7.74 2.94
N ASN A 436 19.11 7.21 3.74
CA ASN A 436 19.29 5.76 3.85
C ASN A 436 18.14 5.11 4.64
N LEU A 437 17.33 4.30 3.96
CA LEU A 437 16.16 3.64 4.53
C LEU A 437 16.49 2.63 5.64
N GLN A 438 17.71 2.10 5.67
CA GLN A 438 18.19 1.16 6.71
C GLN A 438 18.80 1.89 7.92
N ALA A 439 18.87 3.22 7.88
CA ALA A 439 19.44 4.04 8.94
C ALA A 439 18.35 4.81 9.72
N PRO A 440 18.64 5.25 10.96
CA PRO A 440 17.75 6.17 11.67
C PRO A 440 17.62 7.50 10.93
N LEU A 441 16.42 8.08 10.91
CA LEU A 441 16.19 9.41 10.34
C LEU A 441 17.11 10.45 11.01
N GLY A 442 17.79 11.27 10.20
CA GLY A 442 18.83 12.20 10.64
C GLY A 442 20.22 11.59 10.74
N TYR A 443 20.46 10.39 10.19
CA TYR A 443 21.79 9.77 10.11
C TYR A 443 22.71 10.46 9.11
N ASP A 444 22.16 10.80 7.94
CA ASP A 444 22.86 11.39 6.79
C ASP A 444 22.60 12.91 6.66
N LYS A 445 23.11 13.50 5.58
CA LYS A 445 22.88 14.91 5.21
C LYS A 445 21.50 15.14 4.60
N PHE A 446 20.81 14.09 4.19
CA PHE A 446 19.55 14.17 3.45
C PHE A 446 18.33 14.22 4.36
N SER A 447 18.51 14.03 5.67
CA SER A 447 17.40 13.90 6.61
C SER A 447 17.54 14.73 7.87
N TYR A 448 16.40 15.12 8.43
CA TYR A 448 16.25 15.95 9.62
C TYR A 448 15.16 15.37 10.50
N SER A 449 15.49 15.05 11.75
CA SER A 449 14.55 14.37 12.64
C SER A 449 14.47 14.95 14.04
N TRP A 450 13.40 14.53 14.73
CA TRP A 450 13.16 14.72 16.14
C TRP A 450 13.05 13.35 16.80
N ARG A 451 13.82 13.11 17.86
CA ARG A 451 13.88 11.83 18.57
C ARG A 451 12.99 11.86 19.80
N SER A 452 12.21 10.80 20.00
CA SER A 452 11.31 10.62 21.16
C SER A 452 12.02 10.76 22.50
N LYS A 453 13.12 10.01 22.66
CA LYS A 453 13.97 10.07 23.85
C LYS A 453 14.67 11.43 23.96
N LYS A 454 14.35 12.16 25.04
CA LYS A 454 14.92 13.46 25.43
C LYS A 454 14.67 14.62 24.45
N GLY A 455 13.76 14.48 23.48
CA GLY A 455 13.34 15.59 22.60
C GLY A 455 14.48 16.18 21.76
N THR A 456 15.47 15.38 21.42
CA THR A 456 16.67 15.82 20.70
C THR A 456 16.45 15.83 19.20
N LYS A 457 16.94 16.85 18.51
CA LYS A 457 16.92 16.95 17.05
C LYS A 457 18.19 16.34 16.45
N PHE A 458 18.06 15.51 15.42
CA PHE A 458 19.15 14.79 14.75
C PHE A 458 19.28 15.13 13.27
N HIS A 459 20.51 15.42 12.85
CA HIS A 459 20.93 15.61 11.46
C HIS A 459 22.41 15.24 11.34
N GLN A 460 22.83 14.55 10.28
CA GLN A 460 24.21 14.06 10.11
C GLN A 460 24.71 13.25 11.33
N SER A 461 23.84 12.44 11.93
CA SER A 461 24.09 11.67 13.15
C SER A 461 24.39 12.50 14.40
N ILE A 462 24.31 13.83 14.32
CA ILE A 462 24.56 14.74 15.44
C ILE A 462 23.25 15.08 16.13
N GLY A 463 23.12 14.65 17.39
CA GLY A 463 21.99 14.98 18.24
C GLY A 463 22.22 16.27 19.02
N LYS A 464 21.27 17.21 18.96
CA LYS A 464 21.27 18.44 19.76
C LYS A 464 20.00 18.49 20.61
N HIS A 465 20.10 18.99 21.85
CA HIS A 465 18.93 19.28 22.65
C HIS A 465 18.04 20.30 21.92
N TYR A 466 16.72 20.08 21.96
CA TYR A 466 15.77 20.92 21.26
C TYR A 466 14.51 21.15 22.08
N SER A 467 13.92 20.08 22.62
CA SER A 467 12.70 20.14 23.42
C SER A 467 12.71 19.08 24.52
N SER A 468 11.62 19.01 25.29
CA SER A 468 11.31 17.82 26.08
C SER A 468 10.99 16.62 25.17
N GLY A 469 11.12 15.41 25.72
CA GLY A 469 10.76 14.18 25.00
C GLY A 469 9.27 14.07 24.73
N TYR A 470 8.94 13.20 23.78
CA TYR A 470 7.57 12.79 23.48
C TYR A 470 7.44 11.27 23.64
N GLY A 471 6.22 10.81 23.86
CA GLY A 471 5.92 9.40 24.13
C GLY A 471 4.56 8.97 23.61
N GLN A 472 4.13 7.80 24.06
CA GLN A 472 2.83 7.22 23.70
C GLN A 472 1.68 8.18 24.02
N GLY A 473 0.74 8.31 23.08
CA GLY A 473 -0.43 9.18 23.17
C GLY A 473 -0.21 10.63 22.71
N ASP A 474 1.05 11.05 22.51
CA ASP A 474 1.35 12.37 21.95
C ASP A 474 1.00 12.42 20.45
N VAL A 475 0.46 13.56 20.01
CA VAL A 475 0.27 13.90 18.59
C VAL A 475 1.21 15.04 18.24
N LEU A 476 2.08 14.78 17.27
CA LEU A 476 3.20 15.63 16.92
C LEU A 476 2.97 16.25 15.55
N GLY A 477 3.14 17.56 15.47
CA GLY A 477 3.02 18.31 14.23
C GLY A 477 4.37 18.60 13.59
N PHE A 478 4.42 18.56 12.26
CA PHE A 478 5.64 18.70 11.48
C PHE A 478 5.43 19.75 10.41
N TYR A 479 5.98 20.94 10.63
CA TYR A 479 5.93 22.05 9.68
C TYR A 479 7.27 22.17 8.93
N ILE A 480 7.21 22.43 7.63
CA ILE A 480 8.35 22.78 6.80
C ILE A 480 8.00 23.98 5.91
N SER A 481 8.92 24.93 5.79
CA SER A 481 8.83 26.06 4.88
C SER A 481 10.02 26.04 3.93
N LEU A 482 9.74 26.00 2.63
CA LEU A 482 10.74 25.95 1.57
C LEU A 482 10.60 27.20 0.67
N PRO A 483 11.71 27.86 0.32
CA PRO A 483 11.68 29.02 -0.58
C PRO A 483 11.24 28.67 -2.00
N GLU A 484 10.59 29.61 -2.68
CA GLU A 484 10.06 29.41 -4.05
C GLU A 484 11.05 29.78 -5.16
N ASP A 485 12.11 30.50 -4.83
CA ASP A 485 13.10 31.03 -5.79
C ASP A 485 14.28 30.10 -6.05
N THR A 486 14.28 28.90 -5.47
CA THR A 486 15.31 27.87 -5.70
C THR A 486 15.17 27.19 -7.07
N GLU A 487 16.25 26.60 -7.56
CA GLU A 487 16.24 25.83 -8.83
C GLU A 487 15.28 24.65 -8.74
N THR A 488 15.28 23.95 -7.60
CA THR A 488 14.36 22.85 -7.32
C THR A 488 12.91 23.32 -7.33
N ALA A 489 12.60 24.48 -6.74
CA ALA A 489 11.23 25.02 -6.70
C ALA A 489 10.69 25.43 -8.09
N LYS A 490 11.58 25.90 -8.97
CA LYS A 490 11.27 26.33 -10.34
C LYS A 490 11.19 25.17 -11.33
N SER A 491 11.83 24.04 -11.02
CA SER A 491 11.85 22.87 -11.89
C SER A 491 10.58 22.04 -11.76
N LEU A 492 10.15 21.45 -12.89
CA LEU A 492 9.17 20.38 -12.90
C LEU A 492 9.81 19.06 -12.44
N PRO A 493 9.00 18.11 -11.94
CA PRO A 493 9.51 16.80 -11.52
C PRO A 493 10.07 15.98 -12.70
N ASP A 494 10.97 15.05 -12.41
CA ASP A 494 11.52 14.11 -13.40
C ASP A 494 10.41 13.21 -13.96
N THR A 495 10.41 13.00 -15.28
CA THR A 495 9.45 12.14 -15.99
C THR A 495 9.89 10.69 -16.03
N TYR A 496 11.19 10.43 -15.79
CA TYR A 496 11.84 9.12 -15.90
C TYR A 496 11.75 8.46 -17.29
N LYS A 497 11.19 9.14 -18.29
CA LYS A 497 10.97 8.61 -19.65
C LYS A 497 12.26 8.24 -20.38
N ASP A 498 13.38 8.83 -19.99
CA ASP A 498 14.73 8.53 -20.47
C ASP A 498 15.41 7.35 -19.73
N LYS A 499 14.77 6.82 -18.69
CA LYS A 499 15.31 5.75 -17.84
C LYS A 499 14.90 4.37 -18.36
N ALA A 500 15.68 3.36 -17.99
CA ALA A 500 15.38 1.99 -18.37
C ALA A 500 14.13 1.48 -17.64
N LEU A 501 13.23 0.81 -18.38
CA LEU A 501 12.15 0.04 -17.77
C LEU A 501 12.58 -1.40 -17.56
N ILE A 502 12.31 -1.89 -16.35
CA ILE A 502 12.44 -3.29 -16.01
C ILE A 502 11.06 -3.89 -15.75
N LYS A 503 10.90 -5.15 -16.15
CA LYS A 503 9.70 -5.93 -15.83
C LYS A 503 9.97 -6.76 -14.57
N PHE A 504 9.24 -6.48 -13.51
CA PHE A 504 9.23 -7.30 -12.30
C PHE A 504 7.84 -7.90 -12.12
N LYS A 505 7.75 -9.23 -12.28
CA LYS A 505 6.50 -9.97 -12.34
C LYS A 505 5.57 -9.41 -13.44
N SER A 506 4.41 -8.89 -13.06
CA SER A 506 3.40 -8.36 -13.97
C SER A 506 3.50 -6.84 -14.15
N TYR A 507 4.40 -6.17 -13.42
CA TYR A 507 4.49 -4.70 -13.39
C TYR A 507 5.80 -4.21 -14.00
N LEU A 508 5.78 -2.97 -14.49
CA LEU A 508 6.93 -2.27 -15.03
C LEU A 508 7.41 -1.21 -14.04
N TYR A 509 8.72 -1.02 -13.98
CA TYR A 509 9.35 -0.03 -13.10
C TYR A 509 10.43 0.70 -13.88
N PHE A 510 10.52 2.02 -13.71
CA PHE A 510 11.73 2.75 -14.06
C PHE A 510 12.83 2.42 -13.06
N GLU A 511 14.00 2.09 -13.57
CA GLU A 511 15.21 1.87 -12.79
C GLU A 511 16.11 3.10 -12.89
N GLU A 512 16.42 3.70 -11.74
CA GLU A 512 17.32 4.84 -11.63
C GLU A 512 18.48 4.50 -10.69
N LYS A 513 19.70 4.83 -11.10
CA LYS A 513 20.88 4.64 -10.25
C LYS A 513 21.09 5.85 -9.35
N ASP A 514 21.24 5.60 -8.06
CA ASP A 514 21.58 6.61 -7.07
C ASP A 514 23.06 6.96 -7.11
N PHE A 515 23.34 8.26 -7.14
CA PHE A 515 24.69 8.80 -7.05
C PHE A 515 24.85 9.61 -5.76
N VAL A 516 24.76 8.91 -4.62
CA VAL A 516 24.75 9.52 -3.27
C VAL A 516 25.96 10.46 -3.06
N ASP A 517 27.18 10.00 -3.38
CA ASP A 517 28.39 10.82 -3.22
C ASP A 517 28.38 12.11 -4.06
N LYS A 518 27.80 12.04 -5.26
CA LYS A 518 27.67 13.20 -6.15
C LYS A 518 26.62 14.15 -5.59
N ALA A 519 25.48 13.62 -5.15
CA ALA A 519 24.39 14.39 -4.57
C ALA A 519 24.85 15.13 -3.31
N GLU A 520 25.58 14.46 -2.41
CA GLU A 520 26.14 15.08 -1.20
C GLU A 520 27.06 16.27 -1.51
N LYS A 521 27.90 16.14 -2.55
CA LYS A 521 28.80 17.22 -2.97
C LYS A 521 28.07 18.39 -3.62
N SER A 522 26.87 18.16 -4.15
CA SER A 522 26.05 19.20 -4.78
C SER A 522 25.05 19.88 -3.84
N LEU A 523 24.95 19.45 -2.58
CA LEU A 523 24.02 20.03 -1.61
C LEU A 523 24.31 21.52 -1.39
N LYS A 524 23.29 22.35 -1.56
CA LYS A 524 23.32 23.80 -1.31
C LYS A 524 22.26 24.13 -0.27
N GLN A 525 22.53 25.09 0.62
CA GLN A 525 21.53 25.53 1.58
C GLN A 525 20.45 26.38 0.89
N ALA A 526 19.20 26.10 1.18
CA ALA A 526 18.06 26.92 0.78
C ALA A 526 17.84 28.00 1.85
N LEU A 527 18.38 29.19 1.66
CA LEU A 527 18.30 30.28 2.64
C LEU A 527 16.84 30.67 2.91
N GLY A 528 16.50 30.88 4.18
CA GLY A 528 15.13 31.21 4.61
C GLY A 528 14.20 29.99 4.75
N SER A 529 14.69 28.78 4.45
CA SER A 529 13.98 27.54 4.77
C SER A 529 14.00 27.26 6.27
N GLN A 530 12.96 26.61 6.79
CA GLN A 530 12.91 26.21 8.20
C GLN A 530 12.00 25.00 8.45
N ILE A 531 12.30 24.27 9.54
CA ILE A 531 11.48 23.19 10.07
C ILE A 531 11.09 23.53 11.51
N ILE A 532 9.81 23.36 11.85
CA ILE A 532 9.24 23.57 13.19
C ILE A 532 8.49 22.31 13.60
N PHE A 533 8.70 21.86 14.83
CA PHE A 533 7.95 20.74 15.39
C PHE A 533 6.95 21.23 16.44
N TYR A 534 5.82 20.55 16.52
CA TYR A 534 4.73 20.84 17.46
C TYR A 534 4.46 19.60 18.31
N LYS A 535 4.11 19.82 19.57
CA LYS A 535 3.66 18.77 20.49
C LYS A 535 2.26 19.12 20.96
N ASN A 536 1.26 18.30 20.60
CA ASN A 536 -0.15 18.51 20.96
C ASN A 536 -0.61 19.95 20.64
N GLY A 537 -0.27 20.44 19.45
CA GLY A 537 -0.58 21.80 18.97
C GLY A 537 0.34 22.91 19.47
N THR A 538 1.23 22.65 20.43
CA THR A 538 2.16 23.67 20.96
C THR A 538 3.49 23.62 20.23
N SER A 539 3.89 24.74 19.62
CA SER A 539 5.19 24.88 18.95
C SER A 539 6.35 24.62 19.92
N GLN A 540 7.31 23.81 19.48
CA GLN A 540 8.57 23.54 20.19
C GLN A 540 9.71 24.46 19.71
N GLY A 541 9.38 25.49 18.90
CA GLY A 541 10.34 26.42 18.32
C GLY A 541 10.99 25.91 17.04
N VAL A 542 11.90 26.68 16.45
CA VAL A 542 12.53 26.30 15.17
C VAL A 542 13.58 25.19 15.39
N ALA A 543 13.35 24.04 14.76
CA ALA A 543 14.26 22.90 14.84
C ALA A 543 15.48 23.10 13.93
N TYR A 544 15.24 23.47 12.67
CA TYR A 544 16.28 23.67 11.66
C TYR A 544 16.01 24.92 10.86
N ARG A 545 17.08 25.63 10.48
CA ARG A 545 17.08 26.78 9.57
C ARG A 545 18.05 26.47 8.44
N ASP A 546 17.79 27.06 7.28
CA ASP A 546 18.67 27.00 6.11
C ASP A 546 19.05 25.54 5.77
N ILE A 547 18.02 24.68 5.70
CA ILE A 547 18.18 23.27 5.33
C ILE A 547 18.62 23.16 3.86
N PHE A 548 19.14 22.00 3.48
CA PHE A 548 19.59 21.81 2.10
C PHE A 548 18.42 21.89 1.11
N GLU A 549 18.67 22.47 -0.05
CA GLU A 549 17.74 22.48 -1.17
C GLU A 549 17.43 21.04 -1.61
N GLY A 550 16.17 20.78 -1.95
CA GLY A 550 15.73 19.49 -2.45
C GLY A 550 14.25 19.24 -2.20
N VAL A 551 13.80 18.06 -2.64
CA VAL A 551 12.44 17.58 -2.38
C VAL A 551 12.42 16.84 -1.05
N TYR A 552 11.48 17.18 -0.17
CA TYR A 552 11.36 16.61 1.17
C TYR A 552 10.09 15.79 1.34
N PHE A 553 10.24 14.58 1.87
CA PHE A 553 9.14 13.65 2.14
C PHE A 553 8.94 13.55 3.65
N PRO A 554 7.69 13.54 4.15
CA PRO A 554 7.40 13.09 5.49
C PRO A 554 8.03 11.72 5.71
N ALA A 555 8.77 11.55 6.80
CA ALA A 555 9.55 10.36 7.04
C ALA A 555 9.45 9.91 8.51
N VAL A 556 9.38 8.60 8.66
CA VAL A 556 9.25 7.93 9.94
C VAL A 556 10.37 6.92 10.07
N SER A 557 11.09 6.96 11.19
CA SER A 557 12.06 5.93 11.53
C SER A 557 11.83 5.37 12.94
N LEU A 558 11.73 4.05 13.03
CA LEU A 558 11.31 3.34 14.24
C LEU A 558 12.39 2.38 14.70
N TYR A 559 12.60 2.32 16.01
CA TYR A 559 13.45 1.36 16.68
C TYR A 559 12.61 0.43 17.54
N LYS A 560 12.78 -0.87 17.29
CA LYS A 560 11.99 -1.95 17.88
C LYS A 560 10.49 -1.78 17.61
N GLY A 561 9.63 -2.48 18.33
CA GLY A 561 8.16 -2.50 18.20
C GLY A 561 7.44 -1.19 18.57
N CYS A 562 7.93 -0.05 18.12
CA CYS A 562 7.18 1.21 18.18
C CYS A 562 6.16 1.24 17.03
N THR A 563 4.99 1.79 17.31
CA THR A 563 3.90 1.96 16.33
C THR A 563 3.51 3.42 16.27
N VAL A 564 3.45 3.98 15.06
CA VAL A 564 3.00 5.35 14.84
C VAL A 564 2.07 5.42 13.63
N SER A 565 1.13 6.35 13.67
CA SER A 565 0.18 6.62 12.59
C SER A 565 0.35 8.03 12.08
N ILE A 566 0.44 8.19 10.76
CA ILE A 566 0.62 9.48 10.10
C ILE A 566 -0.72 10.02 9.60
N ASN A 567 -0.93 11.33 9.79
CA ASN A 567 -2.06 12.08 9.26
C ASN A 567 -1.53 13.21 8.38
N PHE A 568 -1.71 13.07 7.06
CA PHE A 568 -1.27 14.06 6.07
C PHE A 568 -2.20 15.28 5.96
N GLY A 569 -3.34 15.26 6.65
CA GLY A 569 -4.38 16.30 6.56
C GLY A 569 -5.53 15.94 5.61
N PRO A 570 -6.46 16.87 5.38
CA PRO A 570 -6.52 18.23 5.93
C PRO A 570 -7.06 18.30 7.38
N TYR A 571 -7.66 17.22 7.88
CA TYR A 571 -8.30 17.18 9.19
C TYR A 571 -7.30 16.79 10.28
N PHE A 572 -6.65 17.79 10.85
CA PHE A 572 -5.68 17.63 11.94
C PHE A 572 -6.34 17.59 13.31
N LYS A 573 -5.73 16.88 14.26
CA LYS A 573 -6.18 16.88 15.65
C LYS A 573 -5.79 18.18 16.34
N TYR A 574 -4.59 18.69 16.05
CA TYR A 574 -4.06 19.92 16.63
C TYR A 574 -3.45 20.83 15.55
N PRO A 575 -4.27 21.41 14.66
CA PRO A 575 -3.79 22.29 13.61
C PRO A 575 -3.05 23.52 14.19
N PRO A 576 -1.88 23.91 13.65
CA PRO A 576 -1.21 25.15 14.01
C PRO A 576 -2.13 26.35 13.78
N ARG A 577 -2.14 27.28 14.74
CA ARG A 577 -2.95 28.52 14.68
C ARG A 577 -2.08 29.76 14.48
N ASP A 578 -0.78 29.61 14.64
CA ASP A 578 0.26 30.63 14.64
C ASP A 578 0.93 30.83 13.27
N ILE A 579 0.69 29.93 12.31
CA ILE A 579 1.39 29.92 11.03
C ILE A 579 0.46 29.47 9.88
N SER A 580 0.70 30.00 8.68
CA SER A 580 0.03 29.56 7.45
C SER A 580 0.73 28.35 6.87
N TYR A 581 -0.03 27.38 6.37
CA TYR A 581 0.49 26.16 5.78
C TYR A 581 -0.54 25.52 4.84
N ARG A 582 -0.08 24.59 3.99
CA ARG A 582 -0.92 23.62 3.28
C ARG A 582 -0.79 22.22 3.91
N PRO A 583 -1.87 21.44 4.01
CA PRO A 583 -1.75 20.05 4.42
C PRO A 583 -0.97 19.26 3.37
N VAL A 584 -0.11 18.33 3.81
CA VAL A 584 0.64 17.48 2.87
C VAL A 584 -0.28 16.65 1.98
N SER A 585 -1.51 16.35 2.40
CA SER A 585 -2.52 15.67 1.58
C SER A 585 -2.75 16.32 0.21
N ASP A 586 -2.61 17.65 0.10
CA ASP A 586 -2.81 18.37 -1.16
C ASP A 586 -1.72 18.03 -2.20
N MET A 587 -0.57 17.50 -1.77
CA MET A 587 0.50 17.09 -2.69
C MET A 587 0.09 15.95 -3.63
N GLY A 588 -0.93 15.16 -3.29
CA GLY A 588 -1.42 14.12 -4.20
C GLY A 588 -1.90 14.72 -5.52
N TRP A 589 -2.76 15.74 -5.48
CA TRP A 589 -3.24 16.40 -6.69
C TRP A 589 -2.17 17.27 -7.35
N VAL A 590 -1.38 18.01 -6.54
CA VAL A 590 -0.28 18.84 -7.07
C VAL A 590 0.72 18.00 -7.87
N ALA A 591 1.10 16.83 -7.35
CA ALA A 591 2.02 15.94 -8.05
C ALA A 591 1.41 15.37 -9.34
N VAL A 592 0.14 14.95 -9.33
CA VAL A 592 -0.53 14.47 -10.54
C VAL A 592 -0.50 15.54 -11.64
N VAL A 593 -0.84 16.79 -11.31
CA VAL A 593 -0.83 17.89 -12.28
C VAL A 593 0.58 18.17 -12.79
N GLU A 594 1.56 18.29 -11.89
CA GLU A 594 2.92 18.69 -12.27
C GLU A 594 3.68 17.60 -13.02
N HIS A 595 3.51 16.33 -12.66
CA HIS A 595 4.07 15.22 -13.43
C HIS A 595 3.38 15.06 -14.78
N THR A 596 2.05 15.22 -14.86
CA THR A 596 1.35 15.22 -16.16
C THR A 596 1.86 16.34 -17.06
N LEU A 597 2.07 17.55 -16.51
CA LEU A 597 2.65 18.65 -17.26
C LEU A 597 4.09 18.35 -17.71
N ALA A 598 4.91 17.77 -16.81
CA ALA A 598 6.27 17.36 -17.15
C ALA A 598 6.29 16.33 -18.28
N ASP A 599 5.40 15.33 -18.23
CA ASP A 599 5.26 14.29 -19.25
C ASP A 599 4.84 14.88 -20.61
N VAL A 600 3.86 15.78 -20.62
CA VAL A 600 3.40 16.47 -21.84
C VAL A 600 4.52 17.32 -22.44
N LEU A 601 5.23 18.09 -21.60
CA LEU A 601 6.36 18.90 -22.06
C LEU A 601 7.48 18.05 -22.63
N TYR A 602 7.79 16.91 -22.01
CA TYR A 602 8.77 15.96 -22.55
C TYR A 602 8.43 15.52 -23.97
N HIS A 603 7.16 15.20 -24.23
CA HIS A 603 6.71 14.81 -25.57
C HIS A 603 6.82 15.96 -26.57
N VAL A 604 6.40 17.17 -26.19
CA VAL A 604 6.49 18.37 -27.04
C VAL A 604 7.95 18.69 -27.38
N GLU A 605 8.84 18.68 -26.38
CA GLU A 605 10.27 18.93 -26.59
C GLU A 605 10.88 17.87 -27.51
N THR A 606 10.54 16.59 -27.31
CA THR A 606 11.09 15.49 -28.12
C THR A 606 10.53 15.47 -29.55
N GLU A 607 9.27 15.90 -29.75
CA GLU A 607 8.64 16.03 -31.06
C GLU A 607 9.23 17.20 -31.86
N VAL A 608 9.46 18.34 -31.20
CA VAL A 608 10.02 19.57 -31.81
C VAL A 608 11.52 19.41 -32.13
N ASP A 609 12.28 18.67 -31.32
CA ASP A 609 13.73 18.54 -31.45
C ASP A 609 14.18 17.34 -32.31
N GLY A 610 13.24 16.64 -32.97
CA GLY A 610 13.55 15.74 -34.09
C GLY A 610 14.47 14.55 -33.79
N ARG A 611 14.61 14.14 -32.53
CA ARG A 611 15.32 12.89 -32.17
C ARG A 611 14.40 11.69 -32.39
N ARG A 612 14.00 11.46 -33.64
CA ARG A 612 13.64 10.11 -34.09
C ARG A 612 14.86 9.24 -33.87
N SER A 613 14.74 8.24 -33.01
CA SER A 613 15.70 7.14 -32.88
C SER A 613 16.17 6.74 -34.28
N PRO A 614 17.49 6.70 -34.55
CA PRO A 614 17.98 6.43 -35.89
C PRO A 614 17.48 5.05 -36.34
N PRO A 615 17.14 4.85 -37.63
CA PRO A 615 16.79 3.55 -38.13
C PRO A 615 18.00 2.62 -37.95
N TRP A 616 17.75 1.50 -37.28
CA TRP A 616 18.71 0.43 -37.16
C TRP A 616 18.89 -0.23 -38.54
N GLU A 617 20.07 -0.09 -39.13
CA GLU A 617 20.66 -1.04 -40.07
C GLU A 617 22.20 -0.83 -40.10
N PRO A 618 22.97 -1.92 -40.33
CA PRO A 618 24.22 -2.25 -39.64
C PRO A 618 25.44 -1.37 -39.89
#